data_AF-A0A291RFA6-F1
#
_entry.id   AF-A0A291RFA6-F1
#
_cell.length_a   1.000
_cell.length_b   1.000
_cell.length_c   1.000
_cell.angle_alpha   90.00
_cell.angle_beta   90.00
_cell.angle_gamma   90.00
#
_symmetry.space_group_name_H-M   'P 1'
#
loop_
_entity.id
_entity.type
_entity.pdbx_description
1 polymer ?
#
loop_
_entity_poly.entity_id
_entity_poly.type
_entity_poly.pdbx_seq_one_letter_code
_entity_poly.pdbx_strand_id
1 'polypeptide(L)' 'MAKNTESIERDIEVARNRLANTLDELAVRADPQRIADKTKHAVLAKLNEPKVKYGLIGAGALVVLLVGVKIFRR' A
#
# COMPACT_ATOMS: atom_id res chain seq x y z
N MET A 1 5.59 44.07 -25.06
CA MET A 1 5.83 42.61 -24.93
C MET A 1 6.93 42.27 -23.91
N ALA A 2 8.02 43.06 -23.80
CA ALA A 2 9.10 42.84 -22.81
C ALA A 2 8.67 42.83 -21.33
N LYS A 3 7.71 43.68 -20.93
CA LYS A 3 7.18 43.75 -19.55
C LYS A 3 6.46 42.47 -19.08
N ASN A 4 6.00 41.65 -20.02
CA ASN A 4 5.32 40.39 -19.70
C ASN A 4 6.34 39.27 -19.45
N THR A 5 7.47 39.27 -20.16
CA THR A 5 8.56 38.29 -19.98
C THR A 5 9.15 38.39 -18.58
N GLU A 6 9.44 39.61 -18.12
CA GLU A 6 10.01 39.87 -16.79
C GLU A 6 9.04 39.45 -15.66
N SER A 7 7.74 39.61 -15.89
CA SER A 7 6.70 39.13 -14.95
C SER A 7 6.61 37.60 -14.94
N ILE A 8 6.70 36.96 -16.11
CA ILE A 8 6.65 35.49 -16.26
C ILE A 8 7.90 34.83 -15.65
N GLU A 9 9.09 35.40 -15.84
CA GLU A 9 10.33 34.88 -15.23
C GLU A 9 10.25 34.90 -13.70
N ARG A 10 9.69 35.98 -13.13
CA ARG A 10 9.49 36.11 -11.69
C ARG A 10 8.48 35.09 -11.15
N ASP A 11 7.40 34.85 -11.88
CA ASP A 11 6.40 33.84 -11.51
C ASP A 11 6.95 32.41 -11.59
N ILE A 12 7.86 32.13 -12.55
CA ILE A 12 8.53 30.82 -12.67
C ILE A 12 9.51 30.57 -11.51
N GLU A 13 10.28 31.57 -11.09
CA GLU A 13 11.16 31.46 -9.92
C GLU A 13 10.37 31.21 -8.62
N VAL A 14 9.24 31.91 -8.45
CA VAL A 14 8.33 31.70 -7.31
C VAL A 14 7.72 30.30 -7.34
N ALA A 15 7.32 29.82 -8.52
CA ALA A 15 6.80 28.46 -8.69
C ALA A 15 7.85 27.38 -8.38
N ARG A 16 9.11 27.57 -8.79
CA ARG A 16 10.22 26.67 -8.45
C ARG A 16 10.46 26.58 -6.95
N ASN A 17 10.48 27.71 -6.25
CA ASN A 17 10.63 27.73 -4.79
C ASN A 17 9.44 27.07 -4.08
N ARG A 18 8.22 27.19 -4.61
CA ARG A 18 7.04 26.49 -4.08
C ARG A 18 7.10 24.98 -4.32
N LEU A 19 7.65 24.52 -5.44
CA LEU A 19 7.78 23.08 -5.75
C LEU A 19 8.82 22.39 -4.85
N ALA A 20 9.90 23.07 -4.48
CA ALA A 20 10.88 22.54 -3.52
C ALA A 20 10.25 22.30 -2.14
N ASN A 21 9.35 23.20 -1.71
CA ASN A 21 8.67 23.07 -0.42
C ASN A 21 7.57 21.99 -0.42
N THR A 22 6.96 21.68 -1.57
CA THR A 22 5.92 20.63 -1.65
C THR A 22 6.48 19.23 -1.79
N LEU A 23 7.70 19.06 -2.33
CA LEU A 23 8.34 17.75 -2.39
C LEU A 23 8.70 17.22 -0.99
N ASP A 24 9.09 18.10 -0.07
CA ASP A 24 9.40 17.72 1.31
C ASP A 24 8.12 17.32 2.08
N GLU A 25 7.01 18.00 1.84
CA GLU A 25 5.72 17.70 2.50
C GLU A 25 5.07 16.40 1.99
N LEU A 26 5.25 16.06 0.70
CA LEU A 26 4.81 14.77 0.15
C LEU A 26 5.67 13.59 0.64
N ALA A 27 6.96 13.79 0.86
CA ALA A 27 7.83 12.76 1.41
C ALA A 27 7.45 12.41 2.87
N VAL A 28 7.04 13.41 3.66
CA VAL A 28 6.63 13.21 5.07
C VAL A 28 5.27 12.52 5.18
N ARG A 29 4.32 12.76 4.26
CA ARG A 29 3.02 12.05 4.25
C ARG A 29 3.08 10.66 3.62
N ALA A 30 4.05 10.41 2.77
CA ALA A 30 4.26 9.12 2.11
C ALA A 30 5.27 8.25 2.86
N ASP A 31 5.42 8.40 4.19
CA ASP A 31 6.28 7.54 5.01
C ASP A 31 5.91 6.05 4.78
N PRO A 32 6.66 5.34 3.92
CA PRO A 32 6.25 4.03 3.42
C PRO A 32 6.36 2.99 4.52
N GLN A 33 7.17 3.25 5.55
CA GLN A 33 7.30 2.39 6.72
C GLN A 33 5.99 2.34 7.50
N ARG A 34 5.32 3.48 7.71
CA ARG A 34 4.03 3.52 8.41
C ARG A 34 2.90 2.87 7.61
N ILE A 35 2.89 2.98 6.29
CA ILE A 35 1.90 2.27 5.45
C ILE A 35 2.20 0.78 5.42
N ALA A 36 3.47 0.38 5.30
CA ALA A 36 3.86 -1.03 5.34
C ALA A 36 3.49 -1.66 6.68
N ASP A 37 3.75 -0.98 7.80
CA ASP A 37 3.44 -1.49 9.14
C ASP A 37 1.93 -1.53 9.38
N LYS A 38 1.17 -0.50 8.99
CA LYS A 38 -0.30 -0.53 9.05
C LYS A 38 -0.88 -1.67 8.20
N THR A 39 -0.32 -1.91 7.02
CA THR A 39 -0.73 -3.01 6.14
C THR A 39 -0.42 -4.37 6.76
N LYS A 40 0.79 -4.57 7.29
CA LYS A 40 1.19 -5.81 7.97
C LYS A 40 0.29 -6.08 9.17
N HIS A 41 0.05 -5.08 10.01
CA HIS A 41 -0.84 -5.22 11.17
C HIS A 41 -2.28 -5.49 10.75
N ALA A 42 -2.79 -4.86 9.70
CA ALA A 42 -4.13 -5.12 9.20
C ALA A 42 -4.27 -6.54 8.65
N VAL A 43 -3.28 -7.03 7.89
CA VAL A 43 -3.25 -8.41 7.38
C VAL A 43 -3.16 -9.40 8.53
N LEU A 44 -2.27 -9.19 9.51
CA LEU A 44 -2.16 -10.05 10.68
C LEU A 44 -3.44 -10.01 11.54
N ALA A 45 -4.10 -8.86 11.67
CA ALA A 45 -5.38 -8.74 12.36
C ALA A 45 -6.47 -9.52 11.63
N LYS A 46 -6.56 -9.39 10.30
CA LYS A 46 -7.50 -10.13 9.44
C LYS A 46 -7.28 -11.64 9.53
N LEU A 47 -6.03 -12.10 9.49
CA LEU A 47 -5.68 -13.51 9.69
C LEU A 47 -5.97 -14.00 11.11
N ASN A 48 -5.90 -13.10 12.10
CA ASN A 48 -6.23 -13.42 13.48
C ASN A 48 -7.73 -13.46 13.77
N GLU A 49 -8.58 -12.94 12.87
CA GLU A 49 -10.03 -13.01 13.04
C GLU A 49 -10.50 -14.47 13.12
N PRO A 50 -11.34 -14.83 14.11
CA PRO A 50 -11.77 -16.21 14.32
C PRO A 50 -12.49 -16.78 13.10
N LYS A 51 -13.23 -15.95 12.35
CA LYS A 51 -13.88 -16.34 11.09
C LYS A 51 -12.88 -16.85 10.04
N VAL A 52 -11.75 -16.17 9.91
CA VAL A 52 -10.70 -16.55 8.94
C VAL A 52 -9.97 -17.80 9.41
N LYS A 53 -9.68 -17.92 10.72
CA LYS A 53 -9.06 -19.13 11.29
C LYS A 53 -9.88 -20.39 11.02
N TYR A 54 -11.18 -20.37 11.34
CA TYR A 54 -12.05 -21.53 11.11
C TYR A 54 -12.22 -21.82 9.61
N GLY A 55 -12.31 -20.78 8.77
CA GLY A 55 -12.32 -20.92 7.31
C GLY A 55 -11.05 -21.60 6.77
N LEU A 56 -9.87 -21.20 7.24
CA LEU A 56 -8.59 -21.79 6.86
C LEU A 56 -8.47 -23.25 7.31
N ILE A 57 -8.91 -23.58 8.53
CA ILE A 57 -8.93 -24.96 9.02
C ILE A 57 -9.85 -25.83 8.16
N GLY A 58 -11.07 -25.34 7.87
CA GLY A 58 -12.02 -26.07 7.01
C GLY A 58 -11.49 -26.27 5.60
N ALA A 59 -10.94 -25.23 4.98
CA ALA A 59 -10.32 -25.32 3.66
C ALA A 59 -9.12 -26.29 3.65
N GLY A 60 -8.25 -26.20 4.67
CA GLY A 60 -7.11 -27.11 4.82
C GLY A 60 -7.53 -28.57 4.97
N ALA A 61 -8.54 -28.83 5.82
CA ALA A 61 -9.10 -30.16 6.01
C ALA A 61 -9.67 -30.74 4.71
N LEU A 62 -10.41 -29.94 3.94
CA LEU A 62 -10.93 -30.35 2.63
C LEU A 62 -9.82 -30.69 1.64
N VAL A 63 -8.75 -29.89 1.58
CA VAL A 63 -7.61 -30.16 0.69
C VAL A 63 -6.94 -31.49 1.08
N VAL A 64 -6.67 -31.72 2.37
CA VAL A 64 -6.08 -32.97 2.85
C VAL A 64 -6.98 -34.16 2.52
N LEU A 65 -8.30 -34.02 2.72
CA LEU A 65 -9.28 -35.06 2.38
C LEU A 65 -9.26 -35.38 0.88
N LEU A 66 -9.32 -34.36 0.03
CA LEU A 66 -9.34 -34.52 -1.43
C LEU A 66 -8.04 -35.15 -1.94
N VAL A 67 -6.89 -34.71 -1.43
CA VAL A 67 -5.58 -35.26 -1.79
C VAL A 67 -5.45 -36.70 -1.30
N GLY A 68 -5.83 -36.97 -0.05
CA GLY A 68 -5.86 -38.32 0.51
C GLY A 68 -6.73 -39.25 -0.32
N VAL A 69 -7.98 -38.88 -0.57
CA VAL A 69 -8.92 -39.65 -1.41
C VAL A 69 -8.35 -39.88 -2.82
N LYS A 70 -7.68 -38.89 -3.42
CA LYS A 70 -7.06 -39.03 -4.74
C LYS A 70 -5.89 -40.02 -4.74
N ILE A 71 -5.09 -40.04 -3.67
CA ILE A 71 -3.95 -40.96 -3.53
C ILE A 71 -4.43 -42.38 -3.23
N PHE A 72 -5.40 -42.56 -2.33
CA PHE A 72 -5.93 -43.89 -1.96
C PHE A 72 -6.82 -44.54 -3.03
N ARG A 73 -7.36 -43.76 -3.98
CA ARG A 73 -8.16 -44.29 -5.12
C ARG A 73 -7.32 -44.59 -6.37
N ARG A 74 -6.01 -44.35 -6.33
CA ARG A 74 -5.04 -44.69 -7.38
C ARG A 74 -4.38 -46.02 -7.05
#